data_AF-A0A0R2BH39-F1
#
_entry.id   AF-A0A0R2BH39-F1
#
_cell.length_a   1.000
_cell.length_b   1.000
_cell.length_c   1.000
_cell.angle_alpha   90.00
_cell.angle_beta   90.00
_cell.angle_gamma   90.00
#
_symmetry.space_group_name_H-M   'P 1'
#
loop_
_entity.id
_entity.type
_entity.pdbx_description
1 polymer ?
#
loop_
_entity_poly.entity_id
_entity_poly.type
_entity_poly.pdbx_seq_one_letter_code
_entity_poly.pdbx_strand_id
1 'polypeptide(L)' 'MTKIQSAVSKHPGTEKVQVRFNASKIKIDFNERQTTADQLVEVVSKLGYTVKSVKIKTEA' A
#
# COMPACT_ATOMS: atom_id res chain seq x y z
N MET A 1 -13.68 -3.44 -7.56
CA MET A 1 -12.97 -2.87 -6.39
C MET A 1 -12.37 -4.02 -5.59
N THR A 2 -11.08 -3.98 -5.24
CA THR A 2 -10.43 -5.07 -4.51
C THR A 2 -10.29 -4.73 -3.03
N LYS A 3 -10.44 -5.72 -2.14
CA LYS A 3 -10.37 -5.53 -0.68
C LYS A 3 -9.08 -4.80 -0.26
N ILE A 4 -7.95 -5.20 -0.85
CA ILE A 4 -6.65 -4.55 -0.63
C ILE A 4 -6.65 -3.08 -1.05
N GLN A 5 -7.18 -2.75 -2.22
CA GLN A 5 -7.23 -1.37 -2.70
C GLN A 5 -8.10 -0.50 -1.80
N SER A 6 -9.28 -1.01 -1.42
CA SER A 6 -10.20 -0.27 -0.55
C SER A 6 -9.65 -0.07 0.86
N ALA A 7 -8.92 -1.05 1.42
CA ALA A 7 -8.35 -0.92 2.76
C ALA A 7 -7.19 0.07 2.79
N VAL A 8 -6.26 -0.05 1.84
CA VAL A 8 -5.12 0.87 1.70
C VAL A 8 -5.62 2.29 1.37
N SER A 9 -6.57 2.43 0.45
CA SER A 9 -7.09 3.76 0.06
C SER A 9 -7.90 4.46 1.15
N LYS A 10 -8.41 3.72 2.15
CA LYS A 10 -9.06 4.28 3.33
C LYS A 10 -8.06 4.68 4.42
N HIS A 11 -6.80 4.26 4.31
CA HIS A 11 -5.79 4.55 5.31
C HIS A 11 -5.36 6.03 5.22
N PRO A 12 -5.34 6.77 6.34
CA PRO A 12 -5.00 8.19 6.34
C PRO A 12 -3.58 8.42 5.83
N GLY A 13 -3.39 9.38 4.92
CA GLY A 13 -2.10 9.64 4.28
C GLY A 13 -1.86 8.85 2.98
N THR A 14 -2.83 8.06 2.52
CA THR A 14 -2.78 7.42 1.21
C THR A 14 -3.40 8.35 0.16
N GLU A 15 -2.58 8.85 -0.77
CA GLU A 15 -3.06 9.72 -1.85
C GLU A 15 -3.57 8.91 -3.04
N LYS A 16 -2.84 7.86 -3.43
CA LYS A 16 -3.17 7.08 -4.63
C LYS A 16 -2.84 5.62 -4.44
N VAL A 17 -3.76 4.75 -4.87
CA VAL A 17 -3.56 3.30 -4.86
C VAL A 17 -3.78 2.76 -6.27
N GLN A 18 -2.80 2.04 -6.79
CA GLN A 18 -2.84 1.42 -8.10
C GLN A 18 -2.42 -0.04 -7.98
N VAL A 19 -3.40 -0.94 -7.99
CA VAL A 19 -3.17 -2.37 -7.95
C VAL A 19 -2.94 -2.89 -9.36
N ARG A 20 -1.74 -3.40 -9.64
CA ARG A 20 -1.40 -4.02 -10.93
C ARG A 20 -1.37 -5.53 -10.79
N PHE A 21 -2.53 -6.16 -11.00
CA PHE A 21 -2.65 -7.63 -11.03
C PHE A 21 -1.79 -8.26 -12.13
N ASN A 22 -1.70 -7.62 -13.29
CA ASN A 22 -0.87 -8.08 -14.41
C ASN A 22 0.61 -8.25 -14.02
N ALA A 23 1.11 -7.39 -13.12
CA ALA A 23 2.49 -7.43 -12.63
C ALA A 23 2.61 -7.93 -11.18
N SER A 24 1.52 -8.47 -10.62
CA SER A 24 1.42 -8.92 -9.22
C SER A 24 2.01 -7.92 -8.20
N LYS A 25 1.82 -6.61 -8.42
CA LYS A 25 2.37 -5.55 -7.56
C LYS A 25 1.38 -4.43 -7.32
N ILE A 26 1.52 -3.76 -6.19
CA ILE A 26 0.70 -2.61 -5.80
C ILE A 26 1.61 -1.39 -5.79
N LYS A 27 1.20 -0.33 -6.47
CA LYS A 27 1.84 0.99 -6.38
C LYS A 27 0.96 1.87 -5.50
N ILE A 28 1.52 2.40 -4.43
CA ILE A 28 0.82 3.23 -3.46
C ILE A 28 1.61 4.52 -3.35
N ASP A 29 0.98 5.64 -3.63
CA ASP A 29 1.48 6.96 -3.29
C ASP A 29 0.86 7.32 -1.95
N PHE A 30 1.73 7.47 -0.95
CA PHE A 30 1.37 7.82 0.40
C PHE A 30 2.33 8.88 0.91
N ASN A 31 1.86 9.71 1.84
CA ASN A 31 2.66 10.73 2.47
C ASN A 31 3.40 10.13 3.67
N GLU A 32 4.74 10.09 3.60
CA GLU A 32 5.61 9.53 4.66
C GLU A 32 5.46 10.23 6.01
N ARG A 33 4.89 11.44 6.06
CA ARG A 33 4.60 12.16 7.31
C ARG A 33 3.33 11.65 8.02
N GLN A 34 2.42 10.98 7.31
CA GLN A 34 1.13 10.54 7.84
C GLN A 34 0.93 9.02 7.79
N THR A 35 1.59 8.34 6.84
CA THR A 35 1.54 6.89 6.69
C THR A 35 2.93 6.37 6.38
N THR A 36 3.23 5.18 6.88
CA THR A 36 4.46 4.45 6.60
C THR A 36 4.13 3.15 5.89
N ALA A 37 5.08 2.65 5.09
CA ALA A 37 4.84 1.41 4.37
C ALA A 37 4.62 0.20 5.29
N ASP A 38 5.16 0.23 6.51
CA ASP A 38 4.94 -0.81 7.52
C ASP A 38 3.44 -0.94 7.91
N GLN A 39 2.75 0.19 8.12
CA GLN A 39 1.31 0.20 8.38
C GLN A 39 0.51 -0.34 7.19
N LEU A 40 0.93 0.01 5.96
CA LEU A 40 0.31 -0.51 4.75
C LEU A 40 0.50 -2.02 4.62
N VAL A 41 1.69 -2.53 4.95
CA VAL A 41 1.97 -3.97 5.00
C VAL A 41 1.10 -4.65 6.04
N GLU A 42 0.96 -4.07 7.23
CA GLU A 42 0.15 -4.65 8.29
C GLU A 42 -1.32 -4.76 7.87
N VAL A 43 -1.88 -3.73 7.24
CA VAL A 43 -3.24 -3.74 6.70
C VAL A 43 -3.40 -4.84 5.64
N VAL A 44 -2.44 -4.97 4.73
CA VAL A 44 -2.46 -6.00 3.68
C VAL A 44 -2.31 -7.41 4.27
N SER A 45 -1.48 -7.56 5.31
CA SER A 45 -1.29 -8.81 6.05
C SER A 45 -2.55 -9.21 6.83
N LYS A 46 -3.22 -8.26 7.48
CA LYS A 46 -4.52 -8.46 8.17
C LYS A 46 -5.62 -8.93 7.23
N LEU A 47 -5.51 -8.62 5.93
CA LEU A 47 -6.42 -9.09 4.89
C LEU A 47 -6.08 -10.50 4.37
N GLY A 48 -4.98 -11.10 4.83
CA GLY A 48 -4.51 -12.43 4.42
C GLY A 48 -3.58 -12.42 3.21
N TYR A 49 -3.00 -11.27 2.86
CA TYR A 49 -2.06 -11.16 1.73
C TYR A 49 -0.63 -10.95 2.24
N THR A 50 0.30 -11.78 1.75
CA THR A 50 1.72 -11.70 2.14
C THR A 50 2.45 -10.68 1.27
N VAL A 51 2.99 -9.62 1.89
CA VAL A 51 3.85 -8.66 1.20
C VAL A 51 5.29 -9.20 1.17
N LYS A 52 5.77 -9.56 -0.02
CA LYS A 52 7.14 -10.09 -0.19
C LYS A 52 8.23 -9.03 -0.19
N SER A 53 7.93 -7.82 -0.65
CA SER A 53 8.92 -6.75 -0.75
C SER A 53 8.23 -5.40 -0.80
N VAL A 54 8.76 -4.47 -0.01
CA VAL A 54 8.34 -3.07 0.02
C VAL A 54 9.51 -2.24 -0.45
N LYS A 55 9.28 -1.38 -1.45
CA LYS A 55 10.25 -0.37 -1.86
C LYS A 55 9.62 1.00 -1.69
N ILE A 56 10.12 1.73 -0.70
CA ILE A 56 9.81 3.14 -0.51
C ILE A 56 10.86 3.91 -1.32
N LYS A 57 10.40 4.81 -2.18
CA LYS A 57 11.27 5.79 -2.84
C LYS A 57 11.04 7.12 -2.15
N THR A 58 11.85 7.40 -1.14
CA THR A 58 11.98 8.74 -0.59
C THR A 58 12.98 9.46 -1.51
N GLU A 59 12.49 10.36 -2.35
CA GLU A 59 13.38 11.26 -3.09
C GLU A 59 13.79 12.37 -2.10
N ALA A 60 15.09 12.41 -1.78
CA ALA A 60 15.70 13.37 -0.86
C ALA A 60 16.08 14.66 -1.61
#